data_AF-A0A935APA0-F1
#
_entry.id   AF-A0A935APA0-F1
#
_cell.length_a   1.000
_cell.length_b   1.000
_cell.length_c   1.000
_cell.angle_alpha   90.00
_cell.angle_beta   90.00
_cell.angle_gamma   90.00
#
_symmetry.space_group_name_H-M   'P 1'
#
loop_
_entity.id
_entity.type
_entity.pdbx_description
1 polymer ?
#
loop_
_entity_poly.entity_id
_entity_poly.type
_entity_poly.pdbx_seq_one_letter_code
_entity_poly.pdbx_strand_id
1 'polypeptide(L)'
;MTEQITKVFEHQDFAIWHVPQANGYVYEAAGVAVDEHSYEDCPFEATYDDALNAACELYDVEVGSLSQPLPVVYSNALFKVFSTPTGTFLYRFCDEESEDVPTDQNVADLPGERYPSRDAAVIAAFEEDLARRTG
;
A
#
# COMPACT_ATOMS: atom_id res chain seq x y z
N MET A 1 -7.49 -25.12 13.36
CA MET A 1 -7.12 -23.96 12.53
C MET A 1 -7.23 -22.77 13.45
N THR A 2 -6.17 -21.98 13.61
CA THR A 2 -6.10 -20.87 14.55
C THR A 2 -6.98 -19.75 14.03
N GLU A 3 -8.20 -19.62 14.56
CA GLU A 3 -9.08 -18.45 14.39
C GLU A 3 -8.54 -17.30 15.24
N GLN A 4 -7.25 -16.96 15.06
CA GLN A 4 -6.59 -16.02 15.94
C GLN A 4 -6.77 -14.61 15.38
N ILE A 5 -7.09 -13.66 16.27
CA ILE A 5 -7.09 -12.24 15.95
C ILE A 5 -5.68 -11.86 15.47
N THR A 6 -5.61 -11.16 14.34
CA THR A 6 -4.35 -10.87 13.65
C THR A 6 -4.21 -9.38 13.39
N LYS A 7 -3.06 -8.81 13.75
CA LYS A 7 -2.73 -7.43 13.38
C LYS A 7 -2.51 -7.36 11.88
N VAL A 8 -3.32 -6.56 11.20
CA VAL A 8 -3.25 -6.36 9.75
C VAL A 8 -2.62 -5.03 9.37
N PHE A 9 -2.59 -4.07 10.30
CA PHE A 9 -1.97 -2.77 10.10
C PHE A 9 -1.39 -2.23 11.42
N GLU A 10 -0.28 -1.50 11.32
CA GLU A 10 0.36 -0.84 12.45
C GLU A 10 0.91 0.52 12.00
N HIS A 11 0.51 1.55 12.72
CA HIS A 11 1.03 2.90 12.66
C HIS A 11 1.55 3.30 14.05
N GLN A 12 2.33 4.38 14.13
CA GLN A 12 2.84 4.87 15.42
C GLN A 12 1.69 5.26 16.38
N ASP A 13 0.54 5.66 15.83
CA ASP A 13 -0.60 6.20 16.58
C ASP A 13 -1.70 5.15 16.84
N PHE A 14 -1.84 4.14 15.97
CA PHE A 14 -2.89 3.12 16.07
C PHE A 14 -2.54 1.82 15.33
N ALA A 15 -3.27 0.75 15.60
CA ALA A 15 -3.18 -0.51 14.87
C ALA A 15 -4.57 -1.03 14.49
N ILE A 16 -4.67 -1.76 13.38
CA ILE A 16 -5.89 -2.45 12.95
C ILE A 16 -5.69 -3.95 13.06
N TRP A 17 -6.69 -4.61 13.65
CA TRP A 17 -6.72 -6.05 13.87
C TRP A 17 -7.92 -6.66 13.17
N HIS A 18 -7.70 -7.76 12.47
CA HIS A 18 -8.77 -8.58 11.89
C HIS A 18 -9.25 -9.59 12.93
N VAL A 19 -10.57 -9.65 13.15
CA VAL A 19 -11.25 -10.56 14.06
C VAL A 19 -12.05 -11.58 13.25
N PRO A 20 -11.50 -12.77 12.97
CA PRO A 20 -12.16 -13.78 12.14
C PRO A 20 -13.53 -14.23 12.70
N GLN A 21 -13.66 -14.30 14.04
CA GLN A 21 -14.86 -14.75 14.73
C GLN A 21 -16.06 -13.82 14.50
N ALA A 22 -15.80 -12.52 14.40
CA ALA A 22 -16.82 -11.50 14.19
C ALA A 22 -16.92 -11.06 12.72
N ASN A 23 -16.04 -11.58 11.85
CA ASN A 23 -15.93 -11.21 10.44
C ASN A 23 -15.84 -9.69 10.23
N GLY A 24 -14.89 -9.06 10.93
CA GLY A 24 -14.64 -7.63 10.78
C GLY A 24 -13.31 -7.20 11.40
N TYR A 25 -13.18 -5.89 11.59
CA TYR A 25 -11.92 -5.23 11.94
C TYR A 25 -12.12 -4.31 13.13
N VAL A 26 -11.12 -4.26 14.00
CA VAL A 26 -11.09 -3.35 15.14
C VAL A 26 -9.83 -2.50 15.10
N TYR A 27 -9.93 -1.27 15.58
CA TYR A 27 -8.79 -0.36 15.68
C TYR A 27 -8.57 0.05 17.14
N GLU A 28 -7.31 0.08 17.55
CA GLU A 28 -6.92 0.39 18.93
C GLU A 28 -6.10 1.67 19.05
N ALA A 29 -6.35 2.40 20.14
CA ALA A 29 -5.56 3.56 20.55
C ALA A 29 -4.36 3.09 21.36
N ALA A 30 -3.16 3.30 20.84
CA ALA A 30 -1.93 3.24 21.63
C ALA A 30 -1.60 1.89 22.31
N GLY A 31 -1.17 0.91 21.52
CA GLY A 31 -0.15 -0.07 21.92
C GLY A 31 -0.61 -1.21 22.83
N VAL A 32 -1.92 -1.46 22.94
CA VAL A 32 -2.50 -2.61 23.64
C VAL A 32 -2.86 -3.68 22.60
N ALA A 33 -2.19 -4.82 22.67
CA ALA A 33 -2.50 -5.94 21.79
C ALA A 33 -3.97 -6.37 21.97
N VAL A 34 -4.72 -6.42 20.86
CA VAL A 34 -6.11 -6.90 20.86
C VAL A 34 -6.11 -8.42 20.79
N ASP A 35 -6.83 -9.05 21.73
CA ASP A 35 -7.03 -10.50 21.76
C ASP A 35 -8.52 -10.87 21.92
N GLU A 36 -8.79 -12.18 21.98
CA GLU A 36 -10.14 -12.76 22.02
C GLU A 36 -10.99 -12.29 23.19
N HIS A 37 -10.39 -11.69 24.22
CA HIS A 37 -11.07 -11.19 25.42
C HIS A 37 -11.16 -9.67 25.48
N SER A 38 -10.51 -8.94 24.57
CA SER A 38 -10.45 -7.48 24.60
C SER A 38 -11.07 -6.82 23.37
N TYR A 39 -11.25 -7.55 22.26
CA TYR A 39 -11.75 -6.95 21.02
C TYR A 39 -13.20 -6.45 21.12
N GLU A 40 -14.01 -6.98 22.04
CA GLU A 40 -15.41 -6.57 22.24
C GLU A 40 -15.54 -5.14 22.78
N ASP A 41 -14.50 -4.63 23.44
CA ASP A 41 -14.45 -3.26 23.96
C ASP A 41 -13.86 -2.25 22.93
N CYS A 42 -13.40 -2.73 21.78
CA CYS A 42 -12.83 -1.91 20.72
C CYS A 42 -13.91 -1.45 19.72
N PRO A 43 -13.75 -0.26 19.10
CA PRO A 43 -14.55 0.11 17.95
C PRO A 43 -14.44 -0.94 16.83
N PHE A 44 -15.58 -1.36 16.30
CA PHE A 44 -15.68 -2.45 15.33
C PHE A 44 -16.26 -1.97 14.01
N GLU A 45 -15.62 -2.34 12.91
CA GLU A 45 -16.03 -2.03 11.56
C GLU A 45 -16.14 -3.28 10.70
N ALA A 46 -17.07 -3.24 9.73
CA ALA A 46 -17.32 -4.36 8.84
C ALA A 46 -16.19 -4.58 7.82
N THR A 47 -15.46 -3.53 7.46
CA THR A 47 -14.39 -3.59 6.46
C THR A 47 -13.09 -2.98 6.97
N TYR A 48 -11.98 -3.37 6.35
CA TYR A 48 -10.66 -2.82 6.66
C TYR A 48 -10.60 -1.32 6.37
N ASP A 49 -11.17 -0.89 5.23
CA ASP A 49 -11.16 0.52 4.82
C ASP A 49 -11.98 1.39 5.78
N ASP A 50 -13.12 0.90 6.27
CA ASP A 50 -13.91 1.61 7.27
C ASP A 50 -13.15 1.74 8.59
N ALA A 51 -12.49 0.66 9.06
CA ALA A 51 -11.65 0.69 10.26
C ALA A 51 -10.48 1.66 10.12
N LEU A 52 -9.82 1.66 8.95
CA LEU A 52 -8.71 2.55 8.66
C LEU A 52 -9.16 4.00 8.62
N ASN A 53 -10.26 4.32 7.93
CA ASN A 53 -10.81 5.66 7.85
C ASN A 53 -11.25 6.17 9.22
N ALA A 54 -11.94 5.36 10.01
CA ALA A 54 -12.41 5.73 11.35
C ALA A 54 -11.23 5.96 12.31
N ALA A 55 -10.20 5.11 12.27
CA ALA A 55 -8.98 5.33 13.04
C ALA A 55 -8.26 6.61 12.60
N CYS A 56 -8.13 6.84 11.29
CA CYS A 56 -7.53 8.06 10.74
C CYS A 56 -8.26 9.33 11.21
N GLU A 57 -9.59 9.33 11.17
CA GLU A 57 -10.41 10.45 11.66
C GLU A 57 -10.21 10.66 13.17
N LEU A 58 -10.12 9.57 13.95
CA LEU A 58 -9.95 9.63 15.40
C LEU A 58 -8.58 10.20 15.83
N TYR A 59 -7.51 9.86 15.10
CA TYR A 59 -6.14 10.30 15.43
C TYR A 59 -5.66 11.50 14.61
N ASP A 60 -6.54 12.12 13.82
CA ASP A 60 -6.18 13.23 12.92
C ASP A 60 -5.02 12.85 11.98
N VAL A 61 -5.02 11.60 11.51
CA VAL A 61 -4.04 11.07 10.56
C VAL A 61 -4.64 11.14 9.17
N GLU A 62 -3.94 11.78 8.24
CA GLU A 62 -4.36 11.78 6.84
C GLU A 62 -4.16 10.38 6.24
N VAL A 63 -5.23 9.76 5.74
CA VAL A 63 -5.20 8.40 5.17
C VAL A 63 -4.12 8.25 4.09
N GLY A 64 -3.91 9.28 3.26
CA GLY A 64 -2.87 9.30 2.23
C GLY A 64 -1.44 9.23 2.79
N SER A 65 -1.22 9.72 4.02
CA SER A 65 0.07 9.64 4.72
C SER A 65 0.42 8.22 5.18
N LEU A 66 -0.56 7.32 5.21
CA LEU A 66 -0.37 5.90 5.57
C LEU A 66 0.03 5.02 4.39
N SER A 67 -0.06 5.56 3.17
CA SER A 67 0.30 4.84 1.97
C SER A 67 1.79 4.51 1.96
N GLN A 68 2.14 3.26 1.67
CA GLN A 68 3.52 2.83 1.65
C GLN A 68 4.09 3.01 0.24
N PRO A 69 5.30 3.60 0.11
CA PRO A 69 5.94 3.69 -1.19
C PRO A 69 6.21 2.29 -1.75
N LEU A 70 5.91 2.10 -3.03
CA LEU A 70 6.10 0.82 -3.69
C LEU A 70 7.58 0.41 -3.67
N PRO A 71 7.89 -0.88 -3.49
CA PRO A 71 9.26 -1.38 -3.54
C PRO A 71 9.89 -1.12 -4.91
N VAL A 72 11.02 -0.42 -4.93
CA VAL A 72 11.83 -0.25 -6.15
C VAL A 72 12.68 -1.51 -6.36
N VAL A 73 12.41 -2.25 -7.43
CA VAL A 73 13.08 -3.52 -7.76
C VAL A 73 14.20 -3.35 -8.79
N TYR A 74 14.21 -2.23 -9.51
CA TYR A 74 15.29 -1.82 -10.41
C TYR A 74 15.32 -0.30 -10.49
N SER A 75 16.51 0.29 -10.56
CA SER A 75 16.68 1.73 -10.66
C SER A 75 17.96 2.05 -11.41
N ASN A 76 17.90 3.05 -12.27
CA ASN A 76 19.07 3.66 -12.90
C ASN A 76 18.86 5.19 -12.99
N ALA A 77 19.74 5.89 -13.71
CA ALA A 77 19.66 7.34 -13.85
C ALA A 77 18.45 7.84 -14.66
N LEU A 78 17.84 6.98 -15.48
CA LEU A 78 16.76 7.31 -16.42
C LEU A 78 15.39 6.98 -15.84
N PHE A 79 15.23 5.82 -15.21
CA PHE A 79 13.94 5.34 -14.72
C PHE A 79 14.09 4.41 -13.50
N LYS A 80 12.96 4.21 -12.83
CA LYS A 80 12.78 3.26 -11.73
C LYS A 80 11.68 2.27 -12.08
N VAL A 81 11.82 1.03 -11.63
CA VAL A 81 10.79 -0.02 -11.72
C VAL A 81 10.33 -0.38 -10.32
N PHE A 82 9.02 -0.35 -10.13
CA PHE A 82 8.31 -0.61 -8.89
C PHE A 82 7.60 -1.96 -8.96
N SER A 83 7.60 -2.70 -7.86
CA SER A 83 6.74 -3.87 -7.67
C SER A 83 5.40 -3.42 -7.11
N THR A 84 4.30 -3.89 -7.67
CA THR A 84 2.96 -3.61 -7.15
C THR A 84 2.50 -4.69 -6.16
N PRO A 85 1.50 -4.41 -5.31
CA PRO A 85 0.93 -5.42 -4.41
C PRO A 85 0.27 -6.60 -5.15
N THR A 86 -0.12 -6.40 -6.41
CA THR A 86 -0.74 -7.44 -7.25
C THR A 86 0.29 -8.37 -7.90
N GLY A 87 1.58 -8.17 -7.65
CA GLY A 87 2.67 -8.96 -8.24
C GLY A 87 3.02 -8.56 -9.67
N THR A 88 2.57 -7.38 -10.12
CA THR A 88 2.93 -6.79 -11.41
C THR A 88 4.01 -5.71 -11.23
N PHE A 89 4.52 -5.18 -12.35
CA PHE A 89 5.60 -4.21 -12.36
C PHE A 89 5.21 -2.96 -13.14
N LEU A 90 5.60 -1.79 -12.64
CA LEU A 90 5.39 -0.49 -13.28
C LEU A 90 6.74 0.22 -13.33
N TYR A 91 7.08 0.86 -14.46
CA TYR A 91 8.22 1.76 -14.51
C TYR A 91 7.78 3.21 -14.55
N ARG A 92 8.61 4.11 -14.00
CA ARG A 92 8.48 5.57 -14.18
C ARG A 92 9.83 6.19 -14.47
N PHE A 93 9.81 7.17 -15.34
CA PHE A 93 10.98 7.97 -15.68
C PHE A 93 11.33 8.94 -14.55
N CYS A 94 12.63 9.13 -14.30
CA CYS A 94 13.12 10.01 -13.24
C CYS A 94 12.97 11.50 -13.59
N ASP A 95 12.77 11.83 -14.87
CA ASP A 95 12.54 13.17 -15.39
C ASP A 95 11.05 13.55 -15.48
N GLU A 96 10.14 12.60 -15.28
CA GLU A 96 8.73 12.94 -15.14
C GLU A 96 8.54 13.66 -13.79
N GLU A 97 8.16 14.94 -13.83
CA GLU A 97 7.79 15.82 -12.68
C GLU A 97 6.62 15.27 -11.83
N SER A 98 6.32 13.98 -11.90
CA SER A 98 5.57 13.30 -10.85
C SER A 98 6.42 13.24 -9.58
N GLU A 99 6.29 14.28 -8.75
CA GLU A 99 6.81 14.33 -7.37
C GLU A 99 6.24 13.20 -6.50
N ASP A 100 5.08 12.64 -6.89
CA ASP A 100 4.41 11.57 -6.17
C ASP A 100 5.11 10.22 -6.39
N VAL A 101 5.73 9.74 -5.32
CA VAL A 101 6.23 8.37 -5.23
C VAL A 101 5.03 7.42 -5.37
N PRO A 102 5.09 6.42 -6.27
CA PRO A 102 4.04 5.41 -6.35
C PRO A 102 3.85 4.73 -5.00
N THR A 103 2.61 4.61 -4.56
CA THR A 103 2.25 3.94 -3.31
C THR A 103 1.28 2.80 -3.56
N ASP A 104 1.16 1.91 -2.60
CA ASP A 104 0.22 0.79 -2.62
C ASP A 104 -1.24 1.23 -2.80
N GLN A 105 -1.60 2.44 -2.37
CA GLN A 105 -2.94 3.01 -2.56
C GLN A 105 -3.16 3.63 -3.94
N ASN A 106 -2.20 4.40 -4.46
CA ASN A 106 -2.38 5.12 -5.73
C ASN A 106 -2.01 4.30 -6.98
N VAL A 107 -1.33 3.16 -6.82
CA VAL A 107 -0.80 2.37 -7.93
C VAL A 107 -1.87 1.89 -8.91
N ALA A 108 -3.13 1.75 -8.49
CA ALA A 108 -4.21 1.39 -9.40
C ALA A 108 -4.55 2.53 -10.37
N ASP A 109 -4.42 3.78 -9.91
CA ASP A 109 -4.79 4.98 -10.65
C ASP A 109 -3.61 5.60 -11.42
N LEU A 110 -2.38 5.16 -11.15
CA LEU A 110 -1.20 5.66 -11.85
C LEU A 110 -1.23 5.30 -13.36
N PRO A 111 -0.86 6.24 -14.25
CA PRO A 111 -0.72 5.96 -15.67
C PRO A 111 0.42 4.96 -15.94
N GLY A 112 0.40 4.34 -17.11
CA GLY A 112 1.40 3.39 -17.57
C GLY A 112 0.92 1.94 -17.58
N GLU A 113 1.58 1.10 -18.38
CA GLU A 113 1.24 -0.32 -18.48
C GLU A 113 1.76 -1.11 -17.28
N ARG A 114 1.06 -2.20 -16.92
CA ARG A 114 1.48 -3.12 -15.86
C ARG A 114 2.08 -4.37 -16.50
N TYR A 115 3.34 -4.63 -16.16
CA TYR A 115 4.10 -5.72 -16.74
C TYR A 115 4.07 -6.96 -15.84
N PRO A 116 4.07 -8.17 -16.42
CA PRO A 116 4.04 -9.42 -15.66
C PRO A 116 5.39 -9.79 -15.04
N SER A 117 6.49 -9.16 -15.45
CA SER A 117 7.83 -9.41 -14.92
C SER A 117 8.67 -8.14 -14.86
N ARG A 118 9.64 -8.12 -13.93
CA ARG A 118 10.61 -7.03 -13.82
C ARG A 118 11.33 -6.78 -15.15
N ASP A 119 11.78 -7.84 -15.81
CA ASP A 119 12.56 -7.72 -17.04
C ASP A 119 11.72 -7.16 -18.19
N ALA A 120 10.43 -7.50 -18.27
CA ALA A 120 9.51 -6.89 -19.23
C ALA A 120 9.33 -5.39 -18.98
N ALA A 121 9.17 -4.97 -17.73
CA ALA A 121 9.09 -3.54 -17.38
C ALA A 121 10.38 -2.79 -17.72
N VAL A 122 11.55 -3.39 -17.47
CA VAL A 122 12.85 -2.79 -17.79
C VAL A 122 13.03 -2.65 -19.30
N ILE A 123 12.69 -3.68 -20.08
CA ILE A 123 12.78 -3.63 -21.55
C ILE A 123 11.87 -2.54 -22.10
N ALA A 124 10.61 -2.49 -21.67
CA ALA A 124 9.65 -1.49 -22.11
C ALA A 124 10.11 -0.06 -21.78
N ALA A 125 10.68 0.16 -20.58
CA ALA A 125 11.24 1.45 -20.21
C ALA A 125 12.40 1.88 -21.13
N PHE A 126 13.29 0.95 -21.50
CA PHE A 126 14.37 1.23 -22.44
C PHE A 126 13.87 1.49 -23.87
N GLU A 127 12.87 0.75 -24.32
CA GLU A 127 12.26 0.96 -25.65
C GLU A 127 11.60 2.34 -25.73
N GLU A 128 10.91 2.77 -24.67
CA GLU A 128 10.30 4.09 -24.62
C GLU A 128 11.36 5.21 -24.55
N ASP A 129 12.42 5.06 -23.75
CA ASP A 129 13.54 6.01 -23.72
C ASP A 129 14.20 6.15 -25.10
N LEU A 130 14.43 5.03 -25.78
CA LEU A 130 14.99 5.03 -27.12
C LEU A 130 14.07 5.75 -28.10
N ALA A 131 12.77 5.46 -28.07
CA ALA A 131 11.78 6.12 -28.91
C ALA A 131 11.75 7.65 -28.67
N ARG A 132 11.75 8.08 -27.40
CA ARG A 132 11.79 9.51 -27.00
C ARG A 132 13.04 10.24 -27.51
N ARG A 133 14.18 9.54 -27.64
CA ARG A 133 15.45 10.13 -28.15
C ARG A 133 15.57 10.15 -29.66
N THR A 134 14.87 9.25 -30.36
CA THR A 134 14.93 9.11 -31.82
C THR A 134 13.81 9.85 -32.56
N GLY A 135 12.76 10.28 -31.86
CA GLY A 135 11.69 11.13 -32.39
C GLY A 135 12.03 12.61 -32.28
#